data_AF-A0ABC9SU45-F1
#
_entry.id   AF-A0ABC9SU45-F1
#
_cell.length_a   1.000
_cell.length_b   1.000
_cell.length_c   1.000
_cell.angle_alpha   90.00
_cell.angle_beta   90.00
_cell.angle_gamma   90.00
#
_symmetry.space_group_name_H-M   'P 1'
#
loop_
_entity.id
_entity.type
_entity.pdbx_description
1 polymer ?
#
loop_
_entity_poly.entity_id
_entity_poly.type
_entity_poly.pdbx_seq_one_letter_code
_entity_poly.pdbx_strand_id
1 'polypeptide(L)'
;MMKFPFKVITLATLATVITATNGSTIHALAQEQTAQEQKIENYALGPEGLKKALAATGSHILVMDLYAKTMIKQPNVNLSNIDLGSGGGELIKNIHLNQELSRINANYWLDTAKPNIQKTARNIVNYDEQFQNYYDTLVDTVKKKDKMSLKEGIGDLIDTIHTNSNEVTDVIKMLEAFKTKLYTNTVDFKNNVGGPDGQGGLTAILAGKQALVPQLQAEIENLRSTQKSHFDNVLAWSIGGGLGAAILVIGTIAGAVVIVVTGGTATPAVVGGLTALGAAGIGLGTAAGVEASNHMNSYNEISNKIGELSMKADLANQAVISLTNTKDTLTYLYQTVDQAIMSLTSIQQQWNKMGANYKDLYDNIDQMQEHKLSLIPDDLKAAKQSWNDIHKDAEFISKDIAFKQEKTN
;
A
#
# COMPACT_ATOMS: atom_id res chain seq x y z
N MET A 1 -11.19 -41.50 -39.19
CA MET A 1 -9.87 -40.92 -38.90
C MET A 1 -10.02 -39.41 -38.84
N MET A 2 -9.80 -38.85 -37.66
CA MET A 2 -10.03 -37.45 -37.30
C MET A 2 -8.97 -36.51 -37.92
N LYS A 3 -9.41 -35.32 -38.33
CA LYS A 3 -8.58 -34.12 -38.41
C LYS A 3 -9.38 -32.97 -37.80
N PHE A 4 -8.99 -32.51 -36.61
CA PHE A 4 -9.46 -31.27 -36.00
C PHE A 4 -8.35 -30.21 -36.10
N PRO A 5 -8.60 -29.05 -36.73
CA PRO A 5 -7.80 -27.86 -36.50
C PRO A 5 -8.40 -27.07 -35.33
N PHE A 6 -7.64 -26.98 -34.22
CA PHE A 6 -7.96 -26.10 -33.10
C PHE A 6 -7.86 -24.63 -33.55
N LYS A 7 -8.99 -23.94 -33.60
CA LYS A 7 -9.04 -22.48 -33.67
C LYS A 7 -8.85 -21.92 -32.26
N VAL A 8 -7.81 -21.11 -32.12
CA VAL A 8 -7.55 -20.25 -30.96
C VAL A 8 -8.73 -19.28 -30.82
N ILE A 9 -9.45 -19.34 -29.70
CA ILE A 9 -10.44 -18.33 -29.32
C ILE A 9 -9.74 -17.40 -28.32
N THR A 10 -9.30 -16.26 -28.84
CA THR A 10 -8.91 -15.07 -28.07
C THR A 10 -10.18 -14.42 -27.51
N LEU A 11 -10.39 -14.46 -26.20
CA LEU A 11 -11.38 -13.61 -25.53
C LEU A 11 -10.78 -12.22 -25.33
N ALA A 12 -11.20 -11.27 -26.17
CA ALA A 12 -11.03 -9.84 -25.94
C ALA A 12 -12.31 -9.30 -25.28
N THR A 13 -12.26 -8.98 -23.98
CA THR A 13 -13.32 -8.20 -23.33
C THR A 13 -13.12 -6.71 -23.64
N LEU A 14 -13.92 -6.20 -24.57
CA LEU A 14 -14.03 -4.79 -24.91
C LEU A 14 -14.83 -4.06 -23.80
N ALA A 15 -14.25 -3.03 -23.20
CA ALA A 15 -14.96 -2.13 -22.29
C ALA A 15 -15.79 -1.12 -23.09
N THR A 16 -17.13 -1.23 -23.03
CA THR A 16 -18.04 -0.20 -23.53
C THR A 16 -18.21 0.91 -22.49
N VAL A 17 -17.59 2.06 -22.76
CA VAL A 17 -17.91 3.34 -22.12
C VAL A 17 -19.19 3.86 -22.76
N ILE A 18 -20.28 3.97 -21.99
CA ILE A 18 -21.48 4.69 -22.41
C ILE A 18 -21.49 6.04 -21.70
N THR A 19 -21.18 7.10 -22.45
CA THR A 19 -21.57 8.47 -22.12
C THR A 19 -22.98 8.71 -22.63
N ALA A 20 -23.95 8.93 -21.73
CA ALA A 20 -25.28 9.39 -22.11
C ALA A 20 -25.65 10.65 -21.32
N THR A 21 -25.72 11.76 -22.04
CA THR A 21 -26.21 13.06 -21.61
C THR A 21 -27.74 13.09 -21.55
N ASN A 22 -28.27 13.61 -20.43
CA ASN A 22 -29.56 14.29 -20.18
C ASN A 22 -30.77 14.00 -21.09
N GLY A 23 -31.82 13.41 -20.51
CA GLY A 23 -33.19 13.40 -21.01
C GLY A 23 -34.18 13.10 -19.88
N SER A 24 -34.78 14.14 -19.31
CA SER A 24 -35.53 14.12 -18.06
C SER A 24 -37.03 13.80 -18.20
N THR A 25 -37.59 13.13 -17.18
CA THR A 25 -38.85 13.47 -16.47
C THR A 25 -40.26 12.96 -16.85
N ILE A 26 -40.47 11.95 -17.71
CA ILE A 26 -41.84 11.35 -17.83
C ILE A 26 -41.90 9.84 -17.52
N HIS A 27 -40.80 9.11 -17.52
CA HIS A 27 -40.78 7.69 -17.07
C HIS A 27 -40.67 7.50 -15.55
N ALA A 28 -40.26 8.53 -14.79
CA ALA A 28 -40.05 8.42 -13.35
C ALA A 28 -41.37 8.26 -12.55
N LEU A 29 -42.47 8.90 -12.96
CA LEU A 29 -43.74 8.84 -12.20
C LEU A 29 -44.50 7.50 -12.36
N ALA A 30 -44.32 6.81 -13.50
CA ALA A 30 -44.97 5.51 -13.73
C ALA A 30 -44.18 4.33 -13.12
N GLN A 31 -42.87 4.53 -12.90
CA GLN A 31 -42.00 3.57 -12.24
C GLN A 31 -42.07 3.67 -10.70
N GLU A 32 -42.48 4.82 -10.16
CA GLU A 32 -42.73 4.99 -8.71
C GLU A 32 -43.94 4.20 -8.20
N GLN A 33 -45.00 4.02 -9.01
CA GLN A 33 -46.19 3.26 -8.59
C GLN A 33 -46.06 1.72 -8.74
N THR A 34 -45.06 1.23 -9.46
CA THR A 34 -44.78 -0.21 -9.61
C THR A 34 -43.61 -0.70 -8.76
N ALA A 35 -42.87 0.21 -8.10
CA ALA A 35 -41.78 -0.13 -7.19
C ALA A 35 -42.24 -0.57 -5.78
N GLN A 36 -43.55 -0.63 -5.51
CA GLN A 36 -44.09 -1.04 -4.20
C GLN A 36 -44.42 -2.53 -4.08
N GLU A 37 -44.10 -3.37 -5.07
CA GLU A 37 -44.20 -4.81 -4.94
C GLU A 37 -42.82 -5.51 -5.09
N GLN A 38 -42.39 -6.06 -3.94
CA GLN A 38 -41.41 -7.14 -3.78
C GLN A 38 -39.96 -6.88 -4.20
N LYS A 39 -39.31 -5.95 -3.50
CA LYS A 39 -37.89 -6.11 -3.19
C LYS A 39 -37.80 -7.02 -1.96
N ILE A 40 -37.38 -8.26 -2.15
CA ILE A 40 -36.90 -9.10 -1.05
C ILE A 40 -35.59 -8.42 -0.60
N GLU A 41 -35.69 -7.46 0.32
CA GLU A 41 -34.54 -6.70 0.79
C GLU A 41 -33.71 -7.58 1.72
N ASN A 42 -32.78 -8.34 1.12
CA ASN A 42 -31.64 -8.87 1.83
C ASN A 42 -30.79 -7.68 2.28
N TYR A 43 -30.62 -7.51 3.58
CA TYR A 43 -29.73 -6.49 4.12
C TYR A 43 -28.29 -6.95 3.82
N ALA A 44 -27.55 -6.19 3.01
CA ALA A 44 -26.15 -6.50 2.69
C ALA A 44 -25.25 -6.20 3.90
N LEU A 45 -25.32 -7.06 4.92
CA LEU A 45 -24.66 -6.90 6.22
C LEU A 45 -23.18 -7.33 6.21
N GLY A 46 -22.68 -7.85 5.09
CA GLY A 46 -21.32 -8.33 4.97
C GLY A 46 -20.29 -7.24 4.69
N PRO A 47 -19.00 -7.57 4.81
CA PRO A 47 -17.87 -6.70 4.50
C PRO A 47 -17.53 -6.65 3.01
N GLU A 48 -18.52 -6.72 2.09
CA GLU A 48 -18.22 -6.79 0.66
C GLU A 48 -17.42 -5.56 0.20
N GLY A 49 -16.18 -5.79 -0.26
CA GLY A 49 -15.26 -4.75 -0.70
C GLY A 49 -14.07 -4.51 0.24
N LEU A 50 -14.13 -4.94 1.51
CA LEU A 50 -12.99 -4.83 2.44
C LEU A 50 -11.80 -5.68 1.99
N LYS A 51 -12.03 -6.86 1.41
CA LYS A 51 -10.96 -7.78 0.99
C LYS A 51 -9.92 -7.12 0.08
N LYS A 52 -10.36 -6.45 -0.98
CA LYS A 52 -9.46 -5.78 -1.93
C LYS A 52 -8.73 -4.60 -1.28
N ALA A 53 -9.43 -3.81 -0.46
CA ALA A 53 -8.86 -2.66 0.22
C ALA A 53 -7.82 -3.08 1.29
N LEU A 54 -8.06 -4.19 1.99
CA LEU A 54 -7.09 -4.82 2.90
C LEU A 54 -5.86 -5.30 2.14
N ALA A 55 -6.05 -6.00 1.01
CA ALA A 55 -4.94 -6.49 0.20
C ALA A 55 -4.02 -5.35 -0.30
N ALA A 56 -4.62 -4.26 -0.75
CA ALA A 56 -3.89 -3.05 -1.12
C ALA A 56 -3.17 -2.43 0.08
N THR A 57 -3.85 -2.28 1.22
CA THR A 57 -3.28 -1.73 2.46
C THR A 57 -2.06 -2.53 2.94
N GLY A 58 -2.15 -3.86 2.99
CA GLY A 58 -1.05 -4.73 3.37
C GLY A 58 0.14 -4.61 2.43
N SER A 59 -0.12 -4.55 1.11
CA SER A 59 0.92 -4.33 0.10
C SER A 59 1.63 -2.99 0.30
N HIS A 60 0.91 -1.90 0.55
CA HIS A 60 1.50 -0.59 0.82
C HIS A 60 2.32 -0.55 2.13
N ILE A 61 1.93 -1.28 3.18
CA ILE A 61 2.74 -1.39 4.40
C ILE A 61 4.10 -2.03 4.11
N LEU A 62 4.12 -3.15 3.40
CA LEU A 62 5.35 -3.88 3.08
C LEU A 62 6.34 -3.01 2.31
N VAL A 63 5.79 -2.30 1.33
CA VAL A 63 6.49 -1.36 0.48
C VAL A 63 7.09 -0.23 1.30
N MET A 64 6.29 0.43 2.13
CA MET A 64 6.76 1.52 2.98
C MET A 64 7.81 1.05 3.99
N ASP A 65 7.68 -0.15 4.56
CA ASP A 65 8.68 -0.70 5.48
C ASP A 65 10.03 -0.92 4.78
N LEU A 66 10.00 -1.44 3.55
CA LEU A 66 11.20 -1.62 2.74
C LEU A 66 11.97 -0.30 2.59
N TYR A 67 11.26 0.73 2.15
CA TYR A 67 11.86 2.04 1.91
C TYR A 67 12.30 2.71 3.21
N ALA A 68 11.50 2.67 4.27
CA ALA A 68 11.86 3.23 5.57
C ALA A 68 13.16 2.63 6.09
N LYS A 69 13.29 1.30 6.02
CA LYS A 69 14.52 0.62 6.45
C LYS A 69 15.72 0.93 5.56
N THR A 70 15.50 1.16 4.27
CA THR A 70 16.54 1.61 3.34
C THR A 70 17.05 2.99 3.71
N MET A 71 16.14 3.94 3.95
CA MET A 71 16.50 5.31 4.36
C MET A 71 17.28 5.33 5.66
N ILE A 72 16.87 4.52 6.65
CA ILE A 72 17.57 4.42 7.95
C ILE A 72 18.99 3.88 7.77
N LYS A 73 19.18 2.87 6.90
CA LYS A 73 20.51 2.29 6.65
C LYS A 73 21.39 3.12 5.73
N GLN A 74 20.81 4.05 4.97
CA GLN A 74 21.58 4.90 4.08
C GLN A 74 22.35 5.95 4.90
N PRO A 75 23.69 5.99 4.83
CA PRO A 75 24.48 7.01 5.50
C PRO A 75 24.45 8.35 4.75
N ASN A 76 24.91 9.40 5.41
CA ASN A 76 25.07 10.70 4.76
C ASN A 76 26.13 10.61 3.66
N VAL A 77 25.86 11.25 2.53
CA VAL A 77 26.83 11.30 1.43
C VAL A 77 28.01 12.17 1.86
N ASN A 78 29.24 11.74 1.54
CA ASN A 78 30.40 12.59 1.76
C ASN A 78 30.68 13.44 0.51
N LEU A 79 30.50 14.76 0.64
CA LEU A 79 30.76 15.75 -0.41
C LEU A 79 31.97 16.64 -0.08
N SER A 80 32.65 16.44 1.04
CA SER A 80 33.69 17.35 1.56
C SER A 80 34.91 17.48 0.65
N ASN A 81 35.19 16.46 -0.18
CA ASN A 81 36.32 16.44 -1.13
C ASN A 81 35.91 16.84 -2.55
N ILE A 82 34.68 17.32 -2.74
CA ILE A 82 34.15 17.74 -4.04
C ILE A 82 34.09 19.26 -4.05
N ASP A 83 34.83 19.89 -4.96
CA ASP A 83 34.77 21.33 -5.13
C ASP A 83 33.44 21.75 -5.78
N LEU A 84 32.55 22.34 -4.99
CA LEU A 84 31.25 22.85 -5.40
C LEU A 84 31.20 24.39 -5.55
N GLY A 85 32.35 25.08 -5.45
CA GLY A 85 32.42 26.54 -5.53
C GLY A 85 31.84 27.26 -4.30
N SER A 86 31.65 28.59 -4.42
CA SER A 86 31.32 29.48 -3.30
C SER A 86 29.96 29.22 -2.63
N GLY A 87 29.00 28.61 -3.34
CA GLY A 87 27.70 28.18 -2.78
C GLY A 87 27.68 26.74 -2.25
N GLY A 88 28.78 26.01 -2.40
CA GLY A 88 28.84 24.58 -2.12
C GLY A 88 28.57 24.19 -0.66
N GLY A 89 29.06 24.99 0.29
CA GLY A 89 28.91 24.69 1.72
C GLY A 89 27.45 24.62 2.18
N GLU A 90 26.64 25.58 1.76
CA GLU A 90 25.20 25.61 2.08
C GLU A 90 24.44 24.47 1.39
N LEU A 91 24.81 24.17 0.14
CA LEU A 91 24.22 23.05 -0.59
C LEU A 91 24.47 21.70 0.09
N ILE A 92 25.70 21.46 0.55
CA ILE A 92 26.06 20.24 1.30
C ILE A 92 25.23 20.13 2.57
N LYS A 93 25.12 21.23 3.33
CA LYS A 93 24.32 21.28 4.57
C LYS A 93 22.85 20.97 4.30
N ASN A 94 22.28 21.52 3.23
CA ASN A 94 20.88 21.27 2.87
C ASN A 94 20.65 19.82 2.42
N ILE A 95 21.58 19.24 1.65
CA ILE A 95 21.55 17.81 1.28
C ILE A 95 21.57 16.93 2.53
N HIS A 96 22.48 17.19 3.48
CA HIS A 96 22.55 16.43 4.73
C HIS A 96 21.28 16.60 5.56
N LEU A 97 20.72 17.81 5.64
CA LEU A 97 19.44 18.04 6.30
C LEU A 97 18.32 17.21 5.67
N ASN A 98 18.23 17.14 4.34
CA ASN A 98 17.25 16.29 3.67
C ASN A 98 17.46 14.80 3.97
N GLN A 99 18.70 14.33 4.05
CA GLN A 99 19.00 12.94 4.44
C GLN A 99 18.54 12.65 5.88
N GLU A 100 18.79 13.57 6.83
CA GLU A 100 18.30 13.42 8.21
C GLU A 100 16.76 13.44 8.30
N LEU A 101 16.11 14.39 7.63
CA LEU A 101 14.65 14.45 7.57
C LEU A 101 14.05 13.18 6.94
N SER A 102 14.74 12.57 5.98
CA SER A 102 14.33 11.28 5.40
C SER A 102 14.35 10.16 6.44
N ARG A 103 15.37 10.10 7.31
CA ARG A 103 15.42 9.14 8.41
C ARG A 103 14.35 9.41 9.46
N ILE A 104 14.12 10.68 9.80
CA ILE A 104 13.04 11.06 10.73
C ILE A 104 11.68 10.61 10.19
N ASN A 105 11.41 10.84 8.90
CA ASN A 105 10.18 10.38 8.26
C ASN A 105 10.08 8.85 8.19
N ALA A 106 11.19 8.15 7.95
CA ALA A 106 11.24 6.70 7.96
C ALA A 106 10.94 6.11 9.36
N ASN A 107 11.52 6.70 10.42
CA ASN A 107 11.22 6.30 11.79
C ASN A 107 9.75 6.61 12.15
N TYR A 108 9.23 7.77 11.75
CA TYR A 108 7.80 8.09 11.94
C TYR A 108 6.90 7.05 11.28
N TRP A 109 7.24 6.57 10.08
CA TRP A 109 6.51 5.48 9.44
C TRP A 109 6.51 4.22 10.32
N LEU A 110 7.69 3.74 10.73
CA LEU A 110 7.85 2.50 11.48
C LEU A 110 7.21 2.56 12.87
N ASP A 111 7.38 3.70 13.56
CA ASP A 111 7.04 3.83 14.98
C ASP A 111 5.63 4.40 15.21
N THR A 112 5.05 5.08 14.21
CA THR A 112 3.74 5.76 14.36
C THR A 112 2.74 5.37 13.28
N ALA A 113 3.05 5.60 12.00
CA ALA A 113 2.06 5.40 10.94
C ALA A 113 1.66 3.93 10.78
N LYS A 114 2.63 3.02 10.65
CA LYS A 114 2.39 1.59 10.51
C LYS A 114 1.56 1.01 11.67
N PRO A 115 1.92 1.21 12.96
CA PRO A 115 1.12 0.70 14.07
C PRO A 115 -0.35 1.12 14.05
N ASN A 116 -0.65 2.33 13.58
CA ASN A 116 -2.03 2.81 13.47
C ASN A 116 -2.79 2.16 12.32
N ILE A 117 -2.15 1.92 11.17
CA ILE A 117 -2.76 1.13 10.08
C ILE A 117 -2.98 -0.33 10.53
N GLN A 118 -2.03 -0.91 11.26
CA GLN A 118 -2.20 -2.26 11.83
C GLN A 118 -3.34 -2.32 12.84
N LYS A 119 -3.58 -1.25 13.59
CA LYS A 119 -4.77 -1.13 14.46
C LYS A 119 -6.06 -1.19 13.65
N THR A 120 -6.15 -0.50 12.50
CA THR A 120 -7.30 -0.63 11.59
C THR A 120 -7.57 -2.08 11.19
N ALA A 121 -6.53 -2.83 10.82
CA ALA A 121 -6.68 -4.26 10.50
C ALA A 121 -7.09 -5.10 11.72
N ARG A 122 -6.57 -4.79 12.91
CA ARG A 122 -6.99 -5.44 14.17
C ARG A 122 -8.46 -5.18 14.49
N ASN A 123 -8.96 -3.98 14.24
CA ASN A 123 -10.36 -3.65 14.46
C ASN A 123 -11.32 -4.47 13.56
N ILE A 124 -10.88 -4.81 12.35
CA ILE A 124 -11.61 -5.70 11.43
C ILE A 124 -11.66 -7.12 12.00
N VAL A 125 -10.53 -7.63 12.53
CA VAL A 125 -10.48 -8.93 13.22
C VAL A 125 -11.40 -8.94 14.45
N ASN A 126 -11.30 -7.92 15.31
CA ASN A 126 -12.11 -7.81 16.52
C ASN A 126 -13.61 -7.73 16.21
N TYR A 127 -14.00 -7.01 15.15
CA TYR A 127 -15.39 -6.93 14.72
C TYR A 127 -15.91 -8.26 14.19
N ASP A 128 -15.12 -8.98 13.39
CA ASP A 128 -15.48 -10.33 12.98
C ASP A 128 -15.71 -11.22 14.21
N GLU A 129 -14.77 -11.26 15.17
CA GLU A 129 -14.94 -12.04 16.40
C GLU A 129 -16.22 -11.67 17.16
N GLN A 130 -16.53 -10.38 17.30
CA GLN A 130 -17.78 -9.91 17.90
C GLN A 130 -19.00 -10.42 17.12
N PHE A 131 -18.98 -10.30 15.79
CA PHE A 131 -20.06 -10.76 14.92
C PHE A 131 -20.27 -12.28 15.03
N GLN A 132 -19.19 -13.07 15.03
CA GLN A 132 -19.25 -14.53 15.21
C GLN A 132 -19.87 -14.90 16.56
N ASN A 133 -19.50 -14.19 17.63
CA ASN A 133 -20.03 -14.40 18.98
C ASN A 133 -21.53 -14.03 19.08
N TYR A 134 -21.96 -13.01 18.35
CA TYR A 134 -23.35 -12.55 18.36
C TYR A 134 -24.25 -13.40 17.47
N TYR A 135 -23.70 -14.05 16.45
CA TYR A 135 -24.45 -14.72 15.39
C TYR A 135 -25.54 -15.68 15.90
N ASP A 136 -25.19 -16.67 16.74
CA ASP A 136 -26.17 -17.68 17.18
C ASP A 136 -27.28 -17.05 18.03
N THR A 137 -26.92 -16.07 18.87
CA THR A 137 -27.88 -15.28 19.67
C THR A 137 -28.83 -14.48 18.78
N LEU A 138 -28.33 -13.77 17.78
CA LEU A 138 -29.15 -12.98 16.83
C LEU A 138 -30.08 -13.87 16.00
N VAL A 139 -29.62 -15.05 15.60
CA VAL A 139 -30.47 -16.02 14.90
C VAL A 139 -31.57 -16.54 15.82
N ASP A 140 -31.28 -16.78 17.09
CA ASP A 140 -32.25 -17.28 18.06
C ASP A 140 -33.27 -16.22 18.48
N THR A 141 -32.90 -14.94 18.58
CA THR A 141 -33.87 -13.84 18.83
C THR A 141 -34.88 -13.74 17.69
N VAL A 142 -34.44 -13.87 16.43
CA VAL A 142 -35.33 -13.95 15.26
C VAL A 142 -36.31 -15.12 15.38
N LYS A 143 -35.82 -16.34 15.68
CA LYS A 143 -36.68 -17.54 15.83
C LYS A 143 -37.74 -17.38 16.92
N LYS A 144 -37.36 -16.73 18.02
CA LYS A 144 -38.25 -16.44 19.16
C LYS A 144 -39.17 -15.24 18.91
N LYS A 145 -39.03 -14.55 17.77
CA LYS A 145 -39.71 -13.28 17.44
C LYS A 145 -39.42 -12.18 18.49
N ASP A 146 -38.27 -12.26 19.14
CA ASP A 146 -37.81 -11.29 20.13
C ASP A 146 -37.16 -10.08 19.45
N LYS A 147 -38.01 -9.17 19.00
CA LYS A 147 -37.59 -7.96 18.29
C LYS A 147 -36.75 -7.03 19.16
N MET A 148 -36.99 -6.99 20.47
CA MET A 148 -36.28 -6.11 21.39
C MET A 148 -34.81 -6.53 21.52
N SER A 149 -34.56 -7.81 21.81
CA SER A 149 -33.19 -8.31 21.90
C SER A 149 -32.49 -8.38 20.54
N LEU A 150 -33.21 -8.59 19.44
CA LEU A 150 -32.63 -8.44 18.09
C LEU A 150 -32.14 -7.01 17.86
N LYS A 151 -32.95 -6.01 18.22
CA LYS A 151 -32.61 -4.59 18.06
C LYS A 151 -31.41 -4.18 18.91
N GLU A 152 -31.34 -4.66 20.16
CA GLU A 152 -30.18 -4.48 21.04
C GLU A 152 -28.89 -5.03 20.42
N GLY A 153 -28.89 -6.31 20.00
CA GLY A 153 -27.71 -6.91 19.40
C GLY A 153 -27.28 -6.29 18.07
N ILE A 154 -28.22 -5.82 17.23
CA ILE A 154 -27.90 -5.06 16.02
C ILE A 154 -27.36 -3.66 16.38
N GLY A 155 -27.88 -3.03 17.43
CA GLY A 155 -27.40 -1.74 17.95
C GLY A 155 -25.93 -1.77 18.37
N ASP A 156 -25.53 -2.78 19.14
CA ASP A 156 -24.13 -2.99 19.55
C ASP A 156 -23.17 -3.11 18.35
N LEU A 157 -23.60 -3.81 17.29
CA LEU A 157 -22.83 -3.96 16.06
C LEU A 157 -22.71 -2.62 15.30
N ILE A 158 -23.78 -1.81 15.28
CA ILE A 158 -23.75 -0.45 14.70
C ILE A 158 -22.74 0.44 15.43
N ASP A 159 -22.74 0.41 16.76
CA ASP A 159 -21.83 1.24 17.57
C ASP A 159 -20.37 0.89 17.29
N THR A 160 -20.07 -0.40 17.12
CA THR A 160 -18.72 -0.86 16.77
C THR A 160 -18.34 -0.48 15.34
N ILE A 161 -19.27 -0.59 14.37
CA ILE A 161 -19.06 -0.12 12.99
C ILE A 161 -18.71 1.38 12.98
N HIS A 162 -19.48 2.21 13.68
CA HIS A 162 -19.23 3.66 13.75
C HIS A 162 -17.88 3.98 14.39
N THR A 163 -17.54 3.26 15.46
CA THR A 163 -16.25 3.39 16.13
C THR A 163 -15.10 3.08 15.17
N ASN A 164 -15.18 1.95 14.45
CA ASN A 164 -14.18 1.56 13.48
C ASN A 164 -14.05 2.57 12.32
N SER A 165 -15.17 3.10 11.80
CA SER A 165 -15.14 4.12 10.75
C SER A 165 -14.44 5.40 11.21
N ASN A 166 -14.75 5.88 12.42
CA ASN A 166 -14.14 7.07 13.00
C ASN A 166 -12.63 6.88 13.21
N GLU A 167 -12.22 5.74 13.74
CA GLU A 167 -10.78 5.45 13.91
C GLU A 167 -10.04 5.41 12.57
N VAL A 168 -10.62 4.82 11.51
CA VAL A 168 -10.02 4.86 10.16
C VAL A 168 -9.89 6.30 9.65
N THR A 169 -10.89 7.16 9.92
CA THR A 169 -10.85 8.59 9.57
C THR A 169 -9.63 9.28 10.20
N ASP A 170 -9.31 8.97 11.45
CA ASP A 170 -8.19 9.58 12.15
C ASP A 170 -6.84 9.07 11.63
N VAL A 171 -6.75 7.78 11.23
CA VAL A 171 -5.56 7.26 10.53
C VAL A 171 -5.37 7.95 9.17
N ILE A 172 -6.45 8.21 8.42
CA ILE A 172 -6.38 8.94 7.15
C ILE A 172 -5.81 10.34 7.37
N LYS A 173 -6.34 11.12 8.32
CA LYS A 173 -5.84 12.47 8.64
C LYS A 173 -4.36 12.47 9.04
N MET A 174 -3.94 11.48 9.82
CA MET A 174 -2.54 11.30 10.20
C MET A 174 -1.66 11.08 8.96
N LEU A 175 -2.07 10.21 8.04
CA LEU A 175 -1.33 9.95 6.82
C LEU A 175 -1.31 11.15 5.89
N GLU A 176 -2.37 11.96 5.81
CA GLU A 176 -2.38 13.22 5.05
C GLU A 176 -1.36 14.23 5.60
N ALA A 177 -1.30 14.38 6.92
CA ALA A 177 -0.28 15.21 7.58
C ALA A 177 1.14 14.68 7.33
N PHE A 178 1.32 13.36 7.41
CA PHE A 178 2.60 12.72 7.11
C PHE A 178 3.01 12.88 5.64
N LYS A 179 2.08 12.72 4.71
CA LYS A 179 2.26 12.93 3.27
C LYS A 179 2.76 14.35 2.97
N THR A 180 2.25 15.35 3.68
CA THR A 180 2.70 16.75 3.54
C THR A 180 4.18 16.90 3.93
N LYS A 181 4.61 16.30 5.05
CA LYS A 181 6.02 16.30 5.48
C LYS A 181 6.94 15.60 4.48
N LEU A 182 6.49 14.45 3.95
CA LEU A 182 7.21 13.73 2.91
C LEU A 182 7.33 14.55 1.63
N TYR A 183 6.26 15.22 1.22
CA TYR A 183 6.24 16.07 0.02
C TYR A 183 7.26 17.21 0.12
N THR A 184 7.24 17.98 1.22
CA THR A 184 8.20 19.07 1.43
C THR A 184 9.63 18.57 1.36
N ASN A 185 9.97 17.53 2.12
CA ASN A 185 11.32 16.96 2.09
C ASN A 185 11.71 16.45 0.69
N THR A 186 10.77 15.83 -0.04
CA THR A 186 11.02 15.33 -1.40
C THR A 186 11.31 16.46 -2.38
N VAL A 187 10.54 17.54 -2.34
CA VAL A 187 10.72 18.70 -3.23
C VAL A 187 12.03 19.41 -2.92
N ASP A 188 12.30 19.69 -1.65
CA ASP A 188 13.55 20.34 -1.23
C ASP A 188 14.76 19.50 -1.64
N PHE A 189 14.69 18.19 -1.43
CA PHE A 189 15.80 17.31 -1.79
C PHE A 189 15.99 17.19 -3.30
N LYS A 190 14.90 17.14 -4.08
CA LYS A 190 14.96 17.20 -5.55
C LYS A 190 15.66 18.47 -6.01
N ASN A 191 15.33 19.61 -5.42
CA ASN A 191 15.93 20.90 -5.75
C ASN A 191 17.40 20.96 -5.36
N ASN A 192 17.79 20.40 -4.22
CA ASN A 192 19.20 20.38 -3.80
C ASN A 192 20.05 19.43 -4.66
N VAL A 193 19.51 18.26 -5.06
CA VAL A 193 20.27 17.29 -5.87
C VAL A 193 20.29 17.68 -7.35
N GLY A 194 19.13 17.95 -7.94
CA GLY A 194 18.98 18.22 -9.37
C GLY A 194 18.97 19.70 -9.74
N GLY A 195 18.56 20.58 -8.83
CA GLY A 195 18.29 21.99 -9.10
C GLY A 195 16.82 22.23 -9.47
N PRO A 196 16.18 23.35 -9.07
CA PRO A 196 14.93 23.76 -9.69
C PRO A 196 15.15 23.91 -11.19
N ASP A 197 14.33 23.25 -12.01
CA ASP A 197 14.45 23.19 -13.47
C ASP A 197 15.82 22.69 -14.01
N GLY A 198 16.56 21.92 -13.20
CA GLY A 198 17.88 21.40 -13.56
C GLY A 198 19.02 22.40 -13.39
N GLN A 199 18.81 23.52 -12.70
CA GLN A 199 19.80 24.58 -12.50
C GLN A 199 20.22 24.69 -11.03
N GLY A 200 21.52 24.83 -10.76
CA GLY A 200 22.06 25.18 -9.43
C GLY A 200 22.10 24.07 -8.37
N GLY A 201 21.52 22.89 -8.61
CA GLY A 201 21.68 21.73 -7.74
C GLY A 201 23.03 21.01 -7.94
N LEU A 202 23.30 20.01 -7.10
CA LEU A 202 24.56 19.25 -7.13
C LEU A 202 24.90 18.71 -8.52
N THR A 203 23.93 18.07 -9.19
CA THR A 203 24.12 17.50 -10.53
C THR A 203 24.48 18.58 -11.56
N ALA A 204 23.81 19.74 -11.50
CA ALA A 204 24.08 20.84 -12.42
C ALA A 204 25.49 21.43 -12.23
N ILE A 205 25.91 21.62 -10.97
CA ILE A 205 27.25 22.13 -10.62
C ILE A 205 28.33 21.17 -11.12
N LEU A 206 28.16 19.86 -10.90
CA LEU A 206 29.14 18.87 -11.31
C LEU A 206 29.19 18.67 -12.83
N ALA A 207 28.06 18.78 -13.52
CA ALA A 207 28.01 18.77 -14.99
C ALA A 207 28.79 19.95 -15.59
N GLY A 208 28.60 21.16 -15.05
CA GLY A 208 29.34 22.35 -15.47
C GLY A 208 30.86 22.24 -15.27
N LYS A 209 31.30 21.40 -14.32
CA LYS A 209 32.71 21.11 -14.05
C LYS A 209 33.25 19.89 -14.78
N GLN A 210 32.48 19.27 -15.68
CA GLN A 210 32.84 18.03 -16.40
C GLN A 210 33.19 16.87 -15.44
N ALA A 211 32.67 16.91 -14.21
CA ALA A 211 32.91 15.91 -13.17
C ALA A 211 31.85 14.79 -13.18
N LEU A 212 30.88 14.84 -14.10
CA LEU A 212 29.85 13.82 -14.28
C LEU A 212 30.03 13.06 -15.60
N VAL A 213 29.58 11.80 -15.59
CA VAL A 213 29.45 10.96 -16.79
C VAL A 213 27.96 10.79 -17.09
N PRO A 214 27.35 11.63 -17.95
CA PRO A 214 25.90 11.62 -18.18
C PRO A 214 25.38 10.28 -18.70
N GLN A 215 26.19 9.56 -19.48
CA GLN A 215 25.81 8.24 -20.00
C GLN A 215 25.63 7.19 -18.88
N LEU A 216 26.50 7.22 -17.86
CA LEU A 216 26.41 6.33 -16.71
C LEU A 216 25.16 6.63 -15.87
N GLN A 217 24.82 7.91 -15.70
CA GLN A 217 23.61 8.34 -15.01
C GLN A 217 22.37 7.87 -15.76
N ALA A 218 22.31 8.08 -17.07
CA ALA A 218 21.20 7.63 -17.90
C ALA A 218 21.02 6.10 -17.88
N GLU A 219 22.13 5.33 -17.89
CA GLU A 219 22.05 3.86 -17.77
C GLU A 219 21.46 3.44 -16.43
N ILE A 220 21.92 4.05 -15.33
CA ILE A 220 21.42 3.75 -13.98
C ILE A 220 19.94 4.16 -13.83
N GLU A 221 19.54 5.31 -14.37
CA GLU A 221 18.13 5.75 -14.36
C GLU A 221 17.22 4.81 -15.15
N ASN A 222 17.66 4.32 -16.31
CA ASN A 222 16.92 3.34 -17.10
C ASN A 222 16.78 2.00 -16.37
N LEU A 223 17.87 1.53 -15.75
CA LEU A 223 17.85 0.33 -14.90
C LEU A 223 16.86 0.50 -13.74
N ARG A 224 16.87 1.66 -13.06
CA ARG A 224 15.93 1.95 -11.96
C ARG A 224 14.47 1.98 -12.40
N SER A 225 14.19 2.55 -13.58
CA SER A 225 12.83 2.54 -14.15
C SER A 225 12.34 1.10 -14.36
N THR A 226 13.21 0.25 -14.90
CA THR A 226 12.93 -1.18 -15.12
C THR A 226 12.75 -1.92 -13.78
N GLN A 227 13.63 -1.66 -12.82
CA GLN A 227 13.55 -2.18 -11.46
C GLN A 227 12.21 -1.81 -10.79
N LYS A 228 11.80 -0.55 -10.88
CA LYS A 228 10.50 -0.08 -10.36
C LYS A 228 9.35 -0.84 -11.02
N SER A 229 9.40 -1.05 -12.34
CA SER A 229 8.36 -1.81 -13.04
C SER A 229 8.25 -3.25 -12.53
N HIS A 230 9.37 -3.93 -12.31
CA HIS A 230 9.33 -5.27 -11.70
C HIS A 230 8.72 -5.24 -10.29
N PHE A 231 9.10 -4.28 -9.46
CA PHE A 231 8.53 -4.14 -8.12
C PHE A 231 7.01 -3.86 -8.14
N ASP A 232 6.56 -2.93 -8.98
CA ASP A 232 5.14 -2.62 -9.14
C ASP A 232 4.35 -3.86 -9.62
N ASN A 233 4.94 -4.68 -10.49
CA ASN A 233 4.32 -5.94 -10.91
C ASN A 233 4.21 -6.95 -9.76
N VAL A 234 5.22 -7.06 -8.88
CA VAL A 234 5.10 -7.91 -7.68
C VAL A 234 3.92 -7.49 -6.81
N LEU A 235 3.71 -6.17 -6.64
CA LEU A 235 2.58 -5.63 -5.86
C LEU A 235 1.22 -5.86 -6.53
N ALA A 236 1.15 -5.75 -7.87
CA ALA A 236 -0.08 -6.02 -8.58
C ALA A 236 -0.52 -7.49 -8.42
N TRP A 237 0.43 -8.42 -8.49
CA TRP A 237 0.17 -9.84 -8.31
C TRP A 237 -0.17 -10.21 -6.86
N SER A 238 0.41 -9.53 -5.86
CA SER A 238 0.02 -9.74 -4.45
C SER A 238 -1.42 -9.32 -4.17
N ILE A 239 -1.91 -8.26 -4.81
CA ILE A 239 -3.30 -7.80 -4.64
C ILE A 239 -4.28 -8.72 -5.36
N GLY A 240 -3.94 -9.20 -6.56
CA GLY A 240 -4.80 -10.07 -7.37
C GLY A 240 -4.90 -11.51 -6.86
N GLY A 241 -3.85 -12.03 -6.23
CA GLY A 241 -3.78 -13.40 -5.70
C GLY A 241 -4.29 -13.58 -4.26
N GLY A 242 -4.61 -12.48 -3.55
CA GLY A 242 -4.89 -12.48 -2.11
C GLY A 242 -3.61 -12.35 -1.26
N LEU A 243 -3.73 -11.82 -0.03
CA LEU A 243 -2.59 -11.46 0.83
C LEU A 243 -1.66 -12.64 1.18
N GLY A 244 -2.13 -13.88 1.04
CA GLY A 244 -1.30 -15.09 1.20
C GLY A 244 -0.27 -15.33 0.09
N ALA A 245 -0.37 -14.66 -1.07
CA ALA A 245 0.52 -14.89 -2.22
C ALA A 245 1.79 -14.02 -2.24
N ALA A 246 1.92 -13.07 -1.31
CA ALA A 246 2.97 -12.05 -1.36
C ALA A 246 4.26 -12.49 -0.65
N ILE A 247 5.31 -12.77 -1.41
CA ILE A 247 6.69 -12.90 -0.89
C ILE A 247 7.52 -11.76 -1.46
N LEU A 248 8.08 -10.92 -0.59
CA LEU A 248 8.97 -9.84 -1.00
C LEU A 248 10.42 -10.09 -0.55
N VAL A 249 11.08 -11.14 -1.04
CA VAL A 249 12.51 -11.31 -0.74
C VAL A 249 13.33 -10.31 -1.56
N ILE A 250 13.54 -9.12 -1.01
CA ILE A 250 14.45 -8.13 -1.58
C ILE A 250 15.84 -8.40 -1.00
N GLY A 251 16.76 -8.80 -1.87
CA GLY A 251 18.13 -9.20 -1.49
C GLY A 251 19.09 -8.01 -1.35
N THR A 252 18.74 -6.89 -1.96
CA THR A 252 19.50 -5.63 -1.90
C THR A 252 18.56 -4.48 -2.23
N ILE A 253 18.19 -3.66 -1.23
CA ILE A 253 17.39 -2.47 -1.50
C ILE A 253 18.31 -1.39 -2.04
N ALA A 254 18.33 -1.32 -3.37
CA ALA A 254 19.09 -0.39 -4.21
C ALA A 254 20.61 -0.50 -4.05
N GLY A 255 21.33 -0.66 -5.17
CA GLY A 255 22.80 -0.61 -5.26
C GLY A 255 23.40 0.74 -4.88
N ALA A 256 23.09 1.25 -3.70
CA ALA A 256 23.58 2.50 -3.14
C ALA A 256 25.04 2.31 -2.72
N VAL A 257 25.94 2.94 -3.47
CA VAL A 257 27.32 3.13 -3.03
C VAL A 257 27.32 4.16 -1.91
N VAL A 258 27.99 3.80 -0.84
CA VAL A 258 28.30 4.64 0.31
C VAL A 258 29.75 5.02 0.22
N ILE A 259 30.05 6.29 0.41
CA ILE A 259 31.44 6.76 0.57
C ILE A 259 31.73 6.75 2.08
N VAL A 260 32.46 5.75 2.57
CA VAL A 260 32.86 5.65 3.97
C VAL A 260 34.21 6.32 4.19
N VAL A 261 34.34 7.14 5.23
CA VAL A 261 35.63 7.73 5.62
C VAL A 261 36.26 6.85 6.68
N THR A 262 37.02 5.85 6.25
CA THR A 262 37.85 5.03 7.15
C THR A 262 39.29 5.53 7.06
N GLY A 263 39.84 6.10 8.14
CA GLY A 263 41.26 6.45 8.23
C GLY A 263 41.71 7.70 7.45
N GLY A 264 40.81 8.65 7.16
CA GLY A 264 41.16 9.91 6.46
C GLY A 264 41.05 9.84 4.92
N THR A 265 40.84 8.66 4.35
CA THR A 265 40.56 8.47 2.92
C THR A 265 39.11 8.02 2.70
N ALA A 266 38.39 8.73 1.84
CA ALA A 266 37.04 8.37 1.42
C ALA A 266 37.09 7.13 0.53
N THR A 267 36.63 5.98 1.04
CA THR A 267 36.62 4.70 0.32
C THR A 267 35.18 4.34 -0.04
N PRO A 268 34.86 4.10 -1.33
CA PRO A 268 33.56 3.61 -1.74
C PRO A 268 33.29 2.20 -1.20
N ALA A 269 32.08 1.95 -0.68
CA ALA A 269 31.59 0.65 -0.27
C ALA A 269 30.14 0.48 -0.74
N VAL A 270 29.78 -0.69 -1.26
CA VAL A 270 28.38 -1.04 -1.52
C VAL A 270 27.78 -1.51 -0.20
N VAL A 271 26.82 -0.77 0.34
CA VAL A 271 26.02 -1.29 1.44
C VAL A 271 24.97 -2.21 0.84
N GLY A 272 25.19 -3.52 0.95
CA GLY A 272 24.16 -4.54 0.70
C GLY A 272 22.99 -4.34 1.68
N GLY A 273 22.01 -3.55 1.27
CA GLY A 273 20.87 -3.15 2.10
C GLY A 273 19.85 -4.29 2.27
N LEU A 274 19.63 -4.70 3.52
CA LEU A 274 18.60 -5.65 4.01
C LEU A 274 18.52 -6.99 3.27
N THR A 275 18.94 -8.06 3.93
CA THR A 275 18.62 -9.42 3.54
C THR A 275 17.17 -9.75 3.94
N ALA A 276 16.34 -9.95 2.91
CA ALA A 276 15.03 -10.62 2.91
C ALA A 276 13.88 -10.00 3.74
N LEU A 277 12.76 -9.62 3.07
CA LEU A 277 11.46 -9.75 3.72
C LEU A 277 11.06 -11.23 3.68
N GLY A 278 11.22 -11.91 4.80
CA GLY A 278 10.57 -13.20 5.02
C GLY A 278 9.09 -13.00 5.29
N ALA A 279 8.27 -12.76 4.26
CA ALA A 279 6.83 -12.82 4.45
C ALA A 279 6.43 -14.28 4.72
N ALA A 280 6.11 -14.59 5.97
CA ALA A 280 5.52 -15.86 6.37
C ALA A 280 4.05 -15.89 5.93
N GLY A 281 3.81 -16.22 4.66
CA GLY A 281 2.48 -16.29 4.06
C GLY A 281 2.53 -17.19 2.82
N ILE A 282 1.76 -18.26 2.83
CA ILE A 282 1.91 -19.47 2.01
C ILE A 282 1.49 -19.22 0.54
N GLY A 283 2.39 -19.44 -0.44
CA GLY A 283 1.99 -19.41 -1.85
C GLY A 283 3.01 -19.74 -2.96
N LEU A 284 4.21 -20.25 -2.66
CA LEU A 284 5.27 -20.51 -3.67
C LEU A 284 4.87 -21.46 -4.82
N GLY A 285 3.76 -22.19 -4.68
CA GLY A 285 3.24 -23.11 -5.70
C GLY A 285 2.06 -22.58 -6.52
N THR A 286 1.58 -21.36 -6.27
CA THR A 286 0.49 -20.75 -7.05
C THR A 286 1.05 -20.00 -8.26
N ALA A 287 0.30 -19.90 -9.35
CA ALA A 287 0.72 -19.15 -10.55
C ALA A 287 1.09 -17.69 -10.21
N ALA A 288 0.32 -17.04 -9.31
CA ALA A 288 0.60 -15.69 -8.85
C ALA A 288 1.92 -15.61 -8.03
N GLY A 289 2.19 -16.60 -7.18
CA GLY A 289 3.43 -16.66 -6.40
C GLY A 289 4.68 -16.89 -7.25
N VAL A 290 4.58 -17.70 -8.30
CA VAL A 290 5.69 -17.92 -9.26
C VAL A 290 6.00 -16.64 -10.04
N GLU A 291 4.98 -15.95 -10.56
CA GLU A 291 5.19 -14.72 -11.33
C GLU A 291 5.75 -13.58 -10.48
N ALA A 292 5.24 -13.42 -9.25
CA ALA A 292 5.80 -12.51 -8.26
C ALA A 292 7.28 -12.82 -7.97
N SER A 293 7.64 -14.11 -7.87
CA SER A 293 9.04 -14.52 -7.67
C SER A 293 9.93 -14.19 -8.86
N ASN A 294 9.43 -14.36 -10.10
CA ASN A 294 10.17 -14.00 -11.31
C ASN A 294 10.47 -12.51 -11.36
N HIS A 295 9.46 -11.66 -11.16
CA HIS A 295 9.68 -10.22 -11.12
C HIS A 295 10.63 -9.82 -9.99
N MET A 296 10.57 -10.49 -8.84
CA MET A 296 11.48 -10.23 -7.73
C MET A 296 12.94 -10.62 -8.05
N ASN A 297 13.16 -11.73 -8.76
CA ASN A 297 14.49 -12.11 -9.22
C ASN A 297 15.06 -11.06 -10.17
N SER A 298 14.28 -10.60 -11.15
CA SER A 298 14.68 -9.51 -12.05
C SER A 298 14.96 -8.20 -11.29
N TYR A 299 14.16 -7.87 -10.27
CA TYR A 299 14.44 -6.72 -9.39
C TYR A 299 15.82 -6.82 -8.74
N ASN A 300 16.16 -7.99 -8.17
CA ASN A 300 17.43 -8.24 -7.49
C ASN A 300 18.62 -8.22 -8.47
N GLU A 301 18.49 -8.80 -9.66
CA GLU A 301 19.50 -8.73 -10.72
C GLU A 301 19.80 -7.28 -11.12
N ILE A 302 18.77 -6.46 -11.26
CA ILE A 302 18.94 -5.04 -11.58
C ILE A 302 19.59 -4.28 -10.42
N SER A 303 19.23 -4.56 -9.17
CA SER A 303 19.91 -3.99 -8.00
C SER A 303 21.42 -4.26 -8.03
N ASN A 304 21.80 -5.51 -8.32
CA ASN A 304 23.21 -5.91 -8.41
C ASN A 304 23.93 -5.16 -9.53
N LYS A 305 23.32 -5.08 -10.73
CA LYS A 305 23.89 -4.34 -11.86
C LYS A 305 24.08 -2.85 -11.54
N ILE A 306 23.12 -2.21 -10.87
CA ILE A 306 23.25 -0.82 -10.41
C ILE A 306 24.42 -0.70 -9.43
N GLY A 307 24.57 -1.64 -8.49
CA GLY A 307 25.68 -1.66 -7.53
C GLY A 307 27.04 -1.76 -8.22
N GLU A 308 27.19 -2.67 -9.19
CA GLU A 308 28.41 -2.85 -9.98
C GLU A 308 28.77 -1.61 -10.80
N LEU A 309 27.81 -1.01 -11.49
CA LEU A 309 28.02 0.23 -12.26
C LEU A 309 28.42 1.38 -11.34
N SER A 310 27.80 1.47 -10.17
CA SER A 310 28.10 2.50 -9.18
C SER A 310 29.51 2.37 -8.61
N MET A 311 30.02 1.14 -8.41
CA MET A 311 31.42 0.93 -7.95
C MET A 311 32.46 1.35 -8.98
N LYS A 312 32.14 1.29 -10.27
CA LYS A 312 33.03 1.71 -11.37
C LYS A 312 33.04 3.22 -11.57
N ALA A 313 32.13 3.94 -10.93
CA ALA A 313 31.99 5.38 -11.03
C ALA A 313 33.05 6.11 -10.19
N ASP A 314 33.43 7.33 -10.59
CA ASP A 314 34.25 8.21 -9.76
C ASP A 314 33.46 8.77 -8.56
N LEU A 315 34.15 9.48 -7.66
CA LEU A 315 33.57 10.00 -6.42
C LEU A 315 32.35 10.92 -6.64
N ALA A 316 32.40 11.77 -7.66
CA ALA A 316 31.33 12.73 -7.96
C ALA A 316 30.09 12.02 -8.51
N ASN A 317 30.28 11.05 -9.41
CA ASN A 317 29.21 10.22 -9.93
C ASN A 317 28.62 9.33 -8.83
N GLN A 318 29.43 8.73 -7.95
CA GLN A 318 28.94 7.95 -6.82
C GLN A 318 28.04 8.78 -5.89
N ALA A 319 28.44 10.01 -5.59
CA ALA A 319 27.65 10.92 -4.77
C ALA A 319 26.30 11.23 -5.42
N VAL A 320 26.27 11.58 -6.71
CA VAL A 320 25.03 11.83 -7.44
C VAL A 320 24.15 10.58 -7.53
N ILE A 321 24.72 9.41 -7.81
CA ILE A 321 23.98 8.14 -7.87
C ILE A 321 23.30 7.84 -6.52
N SER A 322 24.04 7.98 -5.42
CA SER A 322 23.54 7.74 -4.05
C SER A 322 22.42 8.71 -3.68
N LEU A 323 22.58 9.99 -3.99
CA LEU A 323 21.59 11.02 -3.71
C LEU A 323 20.34 10.90 -4.59
N THR A 324 20.51 10.59 -5.88
CA THR A 324 19.38 10.29 -6.77
C THR A 324 18.60 9.09 -6.25
N ASN A 325 19.26 8.09 -5.67
CA ASN A 325 18.56 6.95 -5.06
C ASN A 325 17.66 7.38 -3.88
N THR A 326 18.18 8.23 -2.99
CA THR A 326 17.40 8.74 -1.86
C THR A 326 16.22 9.57 -2.33
N LYS A 327 16.45 10.43 -3.32
CA LYS A 327 15.44 11.29 -3.96
C LYS A 327 14.31 10.47 -4.61
N ASP A 328 14.65 9.41 -5.33
CA ASP A 328 13.68 8.52 -5.99
C ASP A 328 12.89 7.73 -4.94
N THR A 329 13.57 7.22 -3.91
CA THR A 329 12.96 6.52 -2.78
C THR A 329 11.93 7.40 -2.06
N LEU A 330 12.27 8.65 -1.75
CA LEU A 330 11.33 9.59 -1.13
C LEU A 330 10.11 9.88 -2.00
N THR A 331 10.33 10.03 -3.31
CA THR A 331 9.23 10.21 -4.28
C THR A 331 8.28 9.03 -4.22
N TYR A 332 8.83 7.82 -4.17
CA TYR A 332 8.05 6.60 -4.08
C TYR A 332 7.31 6.47 -2.74
N LEU A 333 7.96 6.81 -1.62
CA LEU A 333 7.32 6.85 -0.28
C LEU A 333 6.10 7.78 -0.29
N TYR A 334 6.27 9.01 -0.79
CA TYR A 334 5.19 9.98 -0.92
C TYR A 334 4.01 9.43 -1.73
N GLN A 335 4.28 8.80 -2.89
CA GLN A 335 3.25 8.20 -3.74
C GLN A 335 2.56 7.01 -3.06
N THR A 336 3.30 6.20 -2.30
CA THR A 336 2.75 5.02 -1.62
C THR A 336 1.85 5.42 -0.46
N VAL A 337 2.20 6.48 0.30
CA VAL A 337 1.31 7.02 1.34
C VAL A 337 -0.01 7.49 0.74
N ASP A 338 0.02 8.12 -0.44
CA ASP A 338 -1.21 8.50 -1.15
C ASP A 338 -2.10 7.29 -1.50
N GLN A 339 -1.51 6.21 -2.02
CA GLN A 339 -2.25 4.98 -2.31
C GLN A 339 -2.75 4.27 -1.05
N ALA A 340 -2.00 4.32 0.05
CA ALA A 340 -2.43 3.82 1.36
C ALA A 340 -3.64 4.61 1.89
N ILE A 341 -3.65 5.95 1.73
CA ILE A 341 -4.81 6.79 2.06
C ILE A 341 -6.02 6.35 1.25
N MET A 342 -5.91 6.16 -0.07
CA MET A 342 -7.02 5.70 -0.92
C MET A 342 -7.58 4.34 -0.48
N SER A 343 -6.69 3.41 -0.10
CA SER A 343 -7.08 2.09 0.39
C SER A 343 -7.83 2.18 1.72
N LEU A 344 -7.36 3.01 2.65
CA LEU A 344 -8.03 3.26 3.92
C LEU A 344 -9.36 4.01 3.75
N THR A 345 -9.45 4.95 2.82
CA THR A 345 -10.72 5.59 2.46
C THR A 345 -11.72 4.56 1.95
N SER A 346 -11.26 3.57 1.17
CA SER A 346 -12.12 2.47 0.73
C SER A 346 -12.61 1.63 1.93
N ILE A 347 -11.76 1.36 2.92
CA ILE A 347 -12.14 0.68 4.17
C ILE A 347 -13.19 1.49 4.94
N GLN A 348 -12.96 2.80 5.13
CA GLN A 348 -13.89 3.71 5.80
C GLN A 348 -15.25 3.73 5.10
N GLN A 349 -15.27 3.82 3.77
CA GLN A 349 -16.50 3.80 2.97
C GLN A 349 -17.28 2.50 3.17
N GLN A 350 -16.60 1.35 3.28
CA GLN A 350 -17.28 0.09 3.58
C GLN A 350 -17.85 0.07 5.00
N TRP A 351 -17.13 0.58 6.01
CA TRP A 351 -17.70 0.73 7.34
C TRP A 351 -18.97 1.61 7.33
N ASN A 352 -18.94 2.74 6.64
CA ASN A 352 -20.11 3.62 6.53
C ASN A 352 -21.29 2.95 5.81
N LYS A 353 -21.01 2.22 4.73
CA LYS A 353 -22.04 1.47 3.99
C LYS A 353 -22.66 0.37 4.85
N MET A 354 -21.83 -0.40 5.56
CA MET A 354 -22.31 -1.40 6.52
C MET A 354 -23.14 -0.74 7.62
N GLY A 355 -22.67 0.36 8.20
CA GLY A 355 -23.40 1.09 9.25
C GLY A 355 -24.78 1.53 8.79
N ALA A 356 -24.90 2.02 7.56
CA ALA A 356 -26.19 2.37 6.96
C ALA A 356 -27.10 1.14 6.78
N ASN A 357 -26.58 0.02 6.29
CA ASN A 357 -27.36 -1.21 6.10
C ASN A 357 -27.85 -1.79 7.44
N TYR A 358 -27.00 -1.80 8.47
CA TYR A 358 -27.38 -2.24 9.81
C TYR A 358 -28.40 -1.28 10.44
N LYS A 359 -28.23 0.04 10.24
CA LYS A 359 -29.17 1.04 10.74
C LYS A 359 -30.54 0.91 10.09
N ASP A 360 -30.59 0.65 8.79
CA ASP A 360 -31.84 0.39 8.07
C ASP A 360 -32.55 -0.86 8.61
N LEU A 361 -31.81 -1.95 8.85
CA LEU A 361 -32.36 -3.11 9.56
C LEU A 361 -32.91 -2.71 10.94
N TYR A 362 -32.09 -2.04 11.76
CA TYR A 362 -32.42 -1.62 13.12
C TYR A 362 -33.72 -0.80 13.20
N ASP A 363 -33.89 0.16 12.28
CA ASP A 363 -35.06 1.04 12.24
C ASP A 363 -36.33 0.29 11.83
N ASN A 364 -36.21 -0.74 10.99
CA ASN A 364 -37.34 -1.49 10.45
C ASN A 364 -37.80 -2.64 11.35
N ILE A 365 -36.98 -3.14 12.30
CA ILE A 365 -37.29 -4.33 13.14
C ILE A 365 -38.69 -4.27 13.78
N ASP A 366 -39.06 -3.14 14.40
CA ASP A 366 -40.32 -3.02 15.16
C ASP A 366 -41.55 -3.23 14.27
N GLN A 367 -41.51 -2.67 13.06
CA GLN A 367 -42.61 -2.71 12.08
C GLN A 367 -42.47 -3.88 11.09
N MET A 368 -41.38 -4.64 11.15
CA MET A 368 -41.09 -5.73 10.23
C MET A 368 -42.15 -6.83 10.30
N GLN A 369 -42.67 -7.23 9.14
CA GLN A 369 -43.60 -8.35 9.01
C GLN A 369 -42.89 -9.69 9.27
N GLU A 370 -43.62 -10.70 9.77
CA GLU A 370 -43.03 -11.98 10.15
C GLU A 370 -42.25 -12.66 9.02
N HIS A 371 -42.76 -12.61 7.79
CA HIS A 371 -42.10 -13.20 6.63
C HIS A 371 -40.77 -12.51 6.27
N LYS A 372 -40.63 -11.21 6.56
CA LYS A 372 -39.37 -10.47 6.38
C LYS A 372 -38.40 -10.76 7.52
N LEU A 373 -38.91 -10.82 8.75
CA LEU A 373 -38.14 -11.19 9.93
C LEU A 373 -37.48 -12.57 9.77
N SER A 374 -38.17 -13.53 9.13
CA SER A 374 -37.63 -14.85 8.85
C SER A 374 -36.47 -14.90 7.84
N LEU A 375 -36.18 -13.80 7.13
CA LEU A 375 -35.07 -13.71 6.17
C LEU A 375 -33.76 -13.24 6.81
N ILE A 376 -33.82 -12.56 7.96
CA ILE A 376 -32.65 -12.04 8.68
C ILE A 376 -31.57 -13.12 8.97
N PRO A 377 -31.91 -14.38 9.32
CA PRO A 377 -30.90 -15.42 9.54
C PRO A 377 -30.06 -15.73 8.31
N ASP A 378 -30.63 -15.61 7.10
CA ASP A 378 -29.90 -15.81 5.85
C ASP A 378 -28.93 -14.66 5.58
N ASP A 379 -29.34 -13.41 5.83
CA ASP A 379 -28.46 -12.23 5.74
C ASP A 379 -27.31 -12.31 6.75
N LEU A 380 -27.61 -12.67 8.01
CA LEU A 380 -26.59 -12.89 9.04
C LEU A 380 -25.63 -14.01 8.65
N LYS A 381 -26.13 -15.08 8.03
CA LYS A 381 -25.30 -16.21 7.60
C LYS A 381 -24.37 -15.81 6.46
N ALA A 382 -24.86 -15.05 5.49
CA ALA A 382 -24.05 -14.51 4.41
C ALA A 382 -22.95 -13.59 4.95
N ALA A 383 -23.29 -12.67 5.86
CA ALA A 383 -22.31 -11.82 6.53
C ALA A 383 -21.27 -12.64 7.31
N LYS A 384 -21.68 -13.67 8.06
CA LYS A 384 -20.79 -14.58 8.80
C LYS A 384 -19.75 -15.23 7.87
N GLN A 385 -20.19 -15.70 6.70
CA GLN A 385 -19.31 -16.31 5.71
C GLN A 385 -18.32 -15.29 5.13
N SER A 386 -18.82 -14.12 4.73
CA SER A 386 -17.99 -13.04 4.18
C SER A 386 -16.94 -12.51 5.18
N TRP A 387 -17.27 -12.45 6.48
CA TRP A 387 -16.31 -12.06 7.53
C TRP A 387 -15.20 -13.09 7.73
N ASN A 388 -15.54 -14.39 7.74
CA ASN A 388 -14.55 -15.46 7.81
C ASN A 388 -13.55 -15.42 6.64
N ASP A 389 -14.01 -15.03 5.45
CA ASP A 389 -13.17 -14.92 4.25
C ASP A 389 -12.12 -13.82 4.33
N ILE A 390 -12.35 -12.76 5.13
CA ILE A 390 -11.42 -11.63 5.28
C ILE A 390 -10.64 -11.65 6.58
N HIS A 391 -11.03 -12.49 7.55
CA HIS A 391 -10.38 -12.58 8.86
C HIS A 391 -8.86 -12.81 8.73
N LYS A 392 -8.45 -13.81 7.94
CA LYS A 392 -7.03 -14.15 7.77
C LYS A 392 -6.22 -13.03 7.13
N ASP A 393 -6.83 -12.34 6.16
CA ASP A 393 -6.24 -11.20 5.47
C ASP A 393 -6.00 -10.03 6.44
N ALA A 394 -6.99 -9.73 7.28
CA ALA A 394 -6.89 -8.70 8.31
C ALA A 394 -5.90 -9.10 9.44
N GLU A 395 -5.91 -10.37 9.85
CA GLU A 395 -5.00 -10.90 10.87
C GLU A 395 -3.54 -10.86 10.41
N PHE A 396 -3.28 -11.13 9.14
CA PHE A 396 -1.94 -11.02 8.55
C PHE A 396 -1.40 -9.59 8.65
N ILE A 397 -2.23 -8.59 8.35
CA ILE A 397 -1.84 -7.17 8.41
C ILE A 397 -1.72 -6.67 9.84
N SER A 398 -2.58 -7.15 10.76
CA SER A 398 -2.62 -6.68 12.14
C SER A 398 -1.40 -7.12 12.97
N LYS A 399 -0.72 -8.18 12.53
CA LYS A 399 0.54 -8.68 13.09
C LYS A 399 1.72 -7.88 12.55
N ASP A 400 2.82 -7.83 13.30
CA ASP A 400 4.05 -7.24 12.79
C ASP A 400 4.59 -8.13 11.66
N ILE A 401 4.56 -7.60 10.43
CA ILE A 401 5.17 -8.26 9.28
C ILE A 401 6.68 -8.10 9.42
N ALA A 402 7.28 -8.98 10.22
CA ALA A 402 8.68 -8.88 10.61
C ALA A 402 9.61 -9.29 9.46
N PHE A 403 10.66 -8.50 9.28
CA PHE A 403 11.78 -8.83 8.42
C PHE A 403 12.69 -9.74 9.23
N LYS A 404 12.77 -11.02 8.89
CA LYS A 404 13.71 -11.91 9.54
C LYS A 404 15.12 -11.50 9.13
N GLN A 405 15.94 -11.05 10.08
CA GLN A 405 17.38 -11.00 9.88
C GLN A 405 17.88 -12.44 9.78
N GLU A 406 18.56 -12.82 8.69
CA GLU A 406 19.40 -14.00 8.74
C GLU A 406 20.46 -13.77 9.82
N LYS A 407 20.55 -14.72 10.76
CA LYS A 407 21.76 -14.84 11.58
C LYS A 407 22.88 -15.19 10.60
N THR A 408 23.71 -14.22 10.27
CA THR A 408 25.01 -14.50 9.64
C THR A 408 25.80 -15.35 10.62
N ASN A 409 25.95 -16.63 10.28
CA ASN A 409 26.92 -17.53 10.92
C ASN A 409 28.31 -17.28 10.37
#